data_AF-A0A5J4V4N4-F1
#
_entry.id   AF-A0A5J4V4N4-F1
#
_cell.length_a   1.000
_cell.length_b   1.000
_cell.length_c   1.000
_cell.angle_alpha   90.00
_cell.angle_beta   90.00
_cell.angle_gamma   90.00
#
_symmetry.space_group_name_H-M   'P 1'
#
loop_
_entity.id
_entity.type
_entity.pdbx_description
1 polymer ?
#
loop_
_entity_poly.entity_id
_entity_poly.type
_entity_poly.pdbx_seq_one_letter_code
_entity_poly.pdbx_strand_id
1 'polypeptide(L)'
;MTVPKEYNVAGGMKGLGQDILLEVLTEMTDVPNAQQFIGVCKMTCNLKEHDRFNKIMKILNSANPGTLAPLKSTVLQDVVVQGDSYIHTQNNDNHSTILFDPAVKIGIMRLEILNVKELI
;
A
#
# COMPACT_ATOMS: atom_id res chain seq x y z
N MET A 1 -24.93 -15.63 19.34
CA MET A 1 -23.85 -14.62 19.42
C MET A 1 -24.41 -13.31 18.92
N THR A 2 -24.78 -12.40 19.81
CA THR A 2 -25.24 -11.05 19.46
C THR A 2 -24.01 -10.20 19.10
N VAL A 3 -23.96 -9.68 17.88
CA VAL A 3 -22.89 -8.78 17.44
C VAL A 3 -22.91 -7.54 18.33
N PRO A 4 -21.80 -7.19 19.02
CA PRO A 4 -21.74 -6.00 19.87
C PRO A 4 -22.01 -4.76 19.01
N LYS A 5 -23.10 -4.03 19.30
CA LYS A 5 -23.50 -2.85 18.52
C LYS A 5 -22.79 -1.56 18.94
N GLU A 6 -22.06 -1.59 20.04
CA GLU A 6 -21.47 -0.43 20.71
C GLU A 6 -20.20 0.09 20.03
N TYR A 7 -19.64 -0.67 19.08
CA TYR A 7 -18.46 -0.28 18.29
C TYR A 7 -18.79 -0.02 16.80
N ASN A 8 -20.07 0.12 16.47
CA ASN A 8 -20.52 0.29 15.08
C ASN A 8 -20.32 1.73 14.60
N VAL A 9 -19.09 2.09 14.24
CA VAL A 9 -18.87 3.20 13.32
C VAL A 9 -19.63 2.85 12.04
N ALA A 10 -20.61 3.67 11.63
CA ALA A 10 -21.37 3.42 10.42
C ALA A 10 -20.40 3.32 9.22
N GLY A 11 -20.30 2.15 8.59
CA GLY A 11 -19.36 1.91 7.49
C GLY A 11 -17.94 1.44 7.91
N GLY A 12 -17.72 1.13 9.19
CA GLY A 12 -16.43 0.63 9.69
C GLY A 12 -15.32 1.67 9.59
N MET A 13 -14.09 1.25 9.25
CA MET A 13 -12.95 2.17 9.11
C MET A 13 -13.19 3.25 8.04
N LYS A 14 -14.00 2.96 7.01
CA LYS A 14 -14.38 3.95 5.99
C LYS A 14 -15.37 5.01 6.53
N GLY A 15 -15.99 4.75 7.67
CA GLY A 15 -16.87 5.69 8.37
C GLY A 15 -16.14 6.62 9.34
N LEU A 16 -14.87 6.32 9.66
CA LEU A 16 -14.00 7.20 10.44
C LEU A 16 -13.55 8.32 9.50
N GLY A 17 -14.06 9.53 9.70
CA GLY A 17 -13.71 10.69 8.88
C GLY A 17 -12.19 10.93 8.79
N GLN A 18 -11.78 11.81 7.87
CA GLN A 18 -10.36 12.05 7.56
C GLN A 18 -9.53 12.45 8.79
N ASP A 19 -10.09 13.28 9.68
CA ASP A 19 -9.38 13.72 10.90
C ASP A 19 -9.02 12.56 11.84
N ILE A 20 -9.94 11.62 12.03
CA ILE A 20 -9.71 10.45 12.89
C ILE A 20 -8.67 9.54 12.25
N LEU A 21 -8.74 9.33 10.93
CA LEU A 21 -7.74 8.51 10.23
C LEU A 21 -6.34 9.14 10.28
N LEU A 22 -6.23 10.47 10.27
CA LEU A 22 -4.96 11.18 10.43
C LEU A 22 -4.43 11.07 11.87
N GLU A 23 -5.31 11.03 12.86
CA GLU A 23 -4.93 10.80 14.27
C GLU A 23 -4.46 9.35 14.49
N VAL A 24 -5.11 8.37 13.87
CA VAL A 24 -4.60 6.99 13.83
C VAL A 24 -3.23 6.93 13.16
N LEU A 25 -3.01 7.71 12.09
CA LEU A 25 -1.71 7.79 11.42
C LEU A 25 -0.62 8.42 12.30
N THR A 26 -0.96 9.33 13.22
CA THR A 26 0.04 9.93 14.14
C THR A 26 0.51 8.98 15.23
N GLU A 27 -0.31 8.00 15.60
CA GLU A 27 0.07 6.97 16.57
C GLU A 27 0.95 5.88 15.96
N MET A 28 1.19 5.89 14.64
CA MET A 28 2.10 4.96 14.02
C MET A 28 3.55 5.34 14.34
N THR A 29 4.37 4.35 14.70
CA THR A 29 5.79 4.57 15.01
C THR A 29 6.70 4.25 13.83
N ASP A 30 6.23 3.41 12.91
CA ASP A 30 7.02 2.85 11.82
C ASP A 30 6.52 3.34 10.46
N VAL A 31 7.44 3.87 9.66
CA VAL A 31 7.17 4.32 8.29
C VAL A 31 6.50 3.23 7.43
N PRO A 32 6.93 1.95 7.45
CA PRO A 32 6.27 0.90 6.68
C PRO A 32 4.80 0.62 7.08
N ASN A 33 4.44 0.81 8.35
CA ASN A 33 3.06 0.63 8.81
C ASN A 33 2.18 1.80 8.35
N ALA A 34 2.70 3.02 8.45
CA ALA A 34 2.07 4.21 7.89
C ALA A 34 1.86 4.08 6.38
N GLN A 35 2.87 3.61 5.65
CA GLN A 35 2.75 3.33 4.22
C GLN A 35 1.67 2.29 3.91
N GLN A 36 1.65 1.18 4.65
CA GLN A 36 0.64 0.13 4.49
C GLN A 36 -0.76 0.68 4.70
N PHE A 37 -0.98 1.42 5.80
CA PHE A 37 -2.26 2.02 6.13
C PHE A 37 -2.77 2.96 5.02
N ILE A 38 -1.90 3.83 4.52
CA ILE A 38 -2.22 4.75 3.42
C ILE A 38 -2.51 4.00 2.11
N GLY A 39 -1.85 2.85 1.88
CA GLY A 39 -2.04 2.03 0.68
C GLY A 39 -3.28 1.14 0.67
N VAL A 40 -4.00 0.98 1.80
CA VAL A 40 -5.12 0.02 1.89
C VAL A 40 -6.28 0.35 0.95
N CYS A 41 -6.66 1.63 0.80
CA CYS A 41 -7.81 2.00 -0.03
C CYS A 41 -7.76 3.44 -0.53
N LYS A 42 -8.64 3.78 -1.48
CA LYS A 42 -8.76 5.14 -2.03
C LYS A 42 -8.95 6.21 -0.94
N MET A 43 -9.75 5.92 0.09
CA MET A 43 -9.99 6.87 1.17
C MET A 43 -8.73 7.16 1.99
N THR A 44 -7.99 6.14 2.40
CA THR A 44 -6.74 6.32 3.15
C THR A 44 -5.63 6.89 2.26
N CYS A 45 -5.64 6.58 0.96
CA CYS A 45 -4.73 7.18 -0.01
C CYS A 45 -4.97 8.69 -0.18
N ASN A 46 -6.23 9.13 -0.17
CA ASN A 46 -6.59 10.55 -0.24
C ASN A 46 -6.12 11.38 0.96
N LEU A 47 -5.70 10.74 2.07
CA LEU A 47 -5.13 11.47 3.23
C LEU A 47 -3.84 12.20 2.87
N LYS A 48 -3.13 11.78 1.81
CA LYS A 48 -1.94 12.46 1.30
C LYS A 48 -2.19 13.91 0.89
N GLU A 49 -3.41 14.21 0.46
CA GLU A 49 -3.82 15.55 0.03
C GLU A 49 -4.11 16.49 1.20
N HIS A 50 -4.10 15.99 2.45
CA HIS A 50 -4.41 16.78 3.63
C HIS A 50 -3.18 17.52 4.16
N ASP A 51 -3.31 18.80 4.53
CA ASP A 51 -2.18 19.63 5.01
C ASP A 51 -1.42 19.02 6.21
N ARG A 52 -2.16 18.34 7.10
CA ARG A 52 -1.57 17.64 8.26
C ARG A 52 -0.66 16.47 7.84
N PHE A 53 -0.91 15.82 6.71
CA PHE A 53 -0.18 14.62 6.28
C PHE A 53 1.33 14.85 6.19
N ASN A 54 1.74 15.97 5.57
CA ASN A 54 3.16 16.30 5.42
C ASN A 54 3.88 16.49 6.76
N LYS A 55 3.18 17.05 7.76
CA LYS A 55 3.72 17.21 9.12
C LYS A 55 3.92 15.85 9.78
N ILE A 56 2.93 14.96 9.65
CA ILE A 56 2.96 13.61 10.20
C ILE A 56 4.10 12.80 9.58
N MET A 57 4.21 12.81 8.26
CA MET A 57 5.29 12.10 7.55
C MET A 57 6.67 12.65 7.93
N LYS A 58 6.81 13.97 8.13
CA LYS A 58 8.07 14.55 8.60
C LYS A 58 8.45 14.04 10.00
N ILE A 59 7.48 13.95 10.92
CA ILE A 59 7.70 13.41 12.27
C ILE A 59 8.11 11.93 12.18
N LEU A 60 7.32 11.11 11.46
CA LEU A 60 7.60 9.68 11.24
C LEU A 60 9.01 9.44 10.68
N ASN A 61 9.36 10.14 9.60
CA ASN A 61 10.67 10.01 8.96
C ASN A 61 11.82 10.54 9.84
N SER A 62 11.56 11.49 10.74
CA SER A 62 12.57 11.98 11.69
C SER A 62 12.79 11.05 12.89
N ALA A 63 11.73 10.36 13.33
CA ALA A 63 11.78 9.45 14.47
C ALA A 63 12.39 8.09 14.08
N ASN A 64 12.04 7.59 12.89
CA ASN A 64 12.60 6.37 12.34
C ASN A 64 12.63 6.47 10.81
N PRO A 65 13.75 6.89 10.20
CA PRO A 65 13.89 6.95 8.75
C PRO A 65 13.88 5.53 8.17
N GLY A 66 12.69 5.02 7.89
CA GLY A 66 12.51 3.73 7.23
C GLY A 66 12.68 3.84 5.71
N THR A 67 13.25 2.79 5.12
CA THR A 67 13.20 2.60 3.66
C THR A 67 11.76 2.40 3.23
N LEU A 68 11.34 3.05 2.14
CA LEU A 68 10.03 2.80 1.53
C LEU A 68 9.92 1.30 1.22
N ALA A 69 8.99 0.61 1.87
CA ALA A 69 8.78 -0.82 1.67
C ALA A 69 7.56 -1.05 0.77
N PRO A 70 7.57 -2.11 -0.07
CA PRO A 70 6.36 -2.58 -0.73
C PRO A 70 5.24 -2.85 0.27
N LEU A 71 3.98 -2.67 -0.15
CA LEU A 71 2.83 -3.00 0.68
C LEU A 71 2.87 -4.48 1.07
N LYS A 72 2.97 -4.77 2.37
CA LYS A 72 2.90 -6.14 2.89
C LYS A 72 1.46 -6.62 2.84
N SER A 73 1.07 -7.22 1.73
CA SER A 73 -0.23 -7.87 1.58
C SER A 73 -0.03 -9.37 1.44
N THR A 74 -0.90 -10.19 2.03
CA THR A 74 -0.88 -11.65 1.84
C THR A 74 -1.01 -12.04 0.36
N VAL A 75 -1.73 -11.24 -0.43
CA VAL A 75 -1.83 -11.42 -1.90
C VAL A 75 -0.63 -10.88 -2.69
N LEU A 76 0.34 -10.23 -2.02
CA LEU A 76 1.58 -9.72 -2.63
C LEU A 76 2.82 -10.43 -2.06
N GLN A 77 2.66 -11.43 -1.19
CA GLN A 77 3.78 -12.20 -0.61
C GLN A 77 4.39 -13.20 -1.61
N ASP A 78 3.69 -13.44 -2.70
CA ASP A 78 4.09 -14.32 -3.78
C ASP A 78 5.02 -13.63 -4.78
N VAL A 79 5.09 -12.30 -4.81
CA VAL A 79 6.03 -11.58 -5.68
C VAL A 79 7.32 -11.25 -4.95
N VAL A 80 8.43 -11.79 -5.44
CA VAL A 80 9.78 -11.45 -5.00
C VAL A 80 10.43 -10.53 -6.02
N VAL A 81 11.01 -9.42 -5.56
CA VAL A 81 11.71 -8.45 -6.39
C VAL A 81 13.21 -8.68 -6.29
N GLN A 82 13.87 -8.88 -7.43
CA GLN A 82 15.32 -9.03 -7.55
C GLN A 82 15.85 -8.08 -8.61
N GLY A 83 16.33 -6.90 -8.19
CA GLY A 83 16.70 -5.83 -9.12
C GLY A 83 15.51 -5.42 -9.98
N ASP A 84 15.67 -5.54 -11.30
CA ASP A 84 14.62 -5.22 -12.28
C ASP A 84 13.66 -6.39 -12.57
N SER A 85 13.85 -7.53 -11.90
CA SER A 85 13.03 -8.73 -12.10
C SER A 85 11.97 -8.89 -11.00
N TYR A 86 10.75 -9.19 -11.43
CA TYR A 86 9.59 -9.45 -10.58
C TYR A 86 9.18 -10.91 -10.76
N ILE A 87 9.31 -11.72 -9.71
CA ILE A 87 9.13 -13.18 -9.78
C ILE A 87 7.93 -13.59 -8.94
N HIS A 88 6.93 -14.18 -9.58
CA HIS A 88 5.82 -14.85 -8.89
C HIS A 88 6.28 -16.23 -8.42
N THR A 89 6.39 -16.40 -7.11
CA THR A 89 7.01 -17.57 -6.46
C THR A 89 6.02 -18.64 -6.04
N GLN A 90 4.72 -18.34 -6.02
CA GLN A 90 3.67 -19.26 -5.63
C GLN A 90 2.77 -19.61 -6.81
N ASN A 91 2.30 -20.86 -6.86
CA ASN A 91 1.33 -21.28 -7.87
C ASN A 91 -0.08 -20.95 -7.38
N ASN A 92 -0.55 -19.74 -7.65
CA ASN A 92 -1.87 -19.25 -7.29
C ASN A 92 -2.43 -18.34 -8.41
N ASP A 93 -3.72 -18.01 -8.32
CA ASP A 93 -4.41 -17.12 -9.25
C ASP A 93 -4.46 -15.67 -8.76
N ASN A 94 -3.53 -15.26 -7.88
CA ASN A 94 -3.51 -13.90 -7.35
C ASN A 94 -3.11 -12.92 -8.44
N HIS A 95 -3.79 -11.77 -8.47
CA HIS A 95 -3.41 -10.68 -9.34
C HIS A 95 -2.29 -9.84 -8.70
N SER A 96 -1.21 -9.63 -9.43
CA SER A 96 -0.10 -8.75 -9.03
C SER A 96 -0.08 -7.50 -9.89
N THR A 97 0.26 -6.36 -9.30
CA THR A 97 0.43 -5.09 -10.02
C THR A 97 1.87 -4.61 -9.85
N ILE A 98 2.56 -4.38 -10.97
CA ILE A 98 3.91 -3.82 -11.01
C ILE A 98 3.78 -2.34 -11.38
N LEU A 99 4.31 -1.46 -10.53
CA LEU A 99 4.35 -0.03 -10.78
C LEU A 99 5.64 0.34 -11.52
N PHE A 100 5.51 1.05 -12.64
CA PHE A 100 6.64 1.66 -13.34
C PHE A 100 6.80 3.13 -12.91
N ASP A 101 7.98 3.49 -12.43
CA ASP A 101 8.35 4.86 -12.07
C ASP A 101 9.77 5.17 -12.60
N PRO A 102 9.97 6.08 -13.57
CA PRO A 102 8.96 6.97 -14.16
C PRO A 102 7.93 6.22 -15.00
N ALA A 103 6.69 6.74 -15.02
CA ALA A 103 5.67 6.23 -15.91
C ALA A 103 6.18 6.22 -17.36
N VAL A 104 5.91 5.12 -18.07
CA VAL A 104 6.29 4.97 -19.47
C VAL A 104 5.50 5.99 -20.29
N LYS A 105 6.13 7.12 -20.61
CA LYS A 105 5.52 8.23 -21.36
C LYS A 105 5.90 8.16 -22.84
N ILE A 106 7.20 8.14 -23.15
CA ILE A 106 7.77 8.12 -24.50
C ILE A 106 9.15 7.45 -24.41
N GLY A 107 9.43 6.44 -25.25
CA GLY A 107 10.73 5.76 -25.30
C GLY A 107 10.62 4.29 -25.77
N ILE A 108 11.76 3.62 -25.91
CA ILE A 108 11.81 2.17 -26.16
C ILE A 108 11.94 1.47 -24.81
N MET A 109 10.97 0.62 -24.49
CA MET A 109 10.99 -0.25 -23.32
C MET A 109 11.07 -1.70 -23.79
N ARG A 110 11.91 -2.50 -23.13
CA ARG A 110 11.95 -3.95 -23.29
C ARG A 110 11.27 -4.58 -22.07
N LEU A 111 10.16 -5.28 -22.30
CA LEU A 111 9.48 -6.10 -21.30
C LEU A 111 9.63 -7.56 -21.69
N GLU A 112 10.17 -8.37 -20.81
CA GLU A 112 10.29 -9.82 -21.01
C GLU A 112 9.39 -10.54 -20.01
N ILE A 113 8.47 -11.34 -20.53
CA ILE A 113 7.57 -12.16 -19.73
C ILE A 113 7.95 -13.62 -20.00
N LEU A 114 8.39 -14.31 -18.95
CA LEU A 114 8.86 -15.69 -19.02
C LEU A 114 7.84 -16.64 -18.41
N ASN A 115 7.84 -17.91 -18.84
CA ASN A 115 7.04 -18.99 -18.26
C ASN A 115 5.52 -18.73 -18.21
N VAL A 116 4.98 -18.01 -19.20
CA VAL A 116 3.54 -17.78 -19.31
C VAL A 116 2.84 -19.07 -19.75
N LYS A 117 1.81 -19.46 -19.00
CA LYS A 117 0.87 -20.51 -19.40
C LYS A 117 -0.40 -19.84 -19.95
N GLU A 118 -1.03 -20.47 -20.93
CA GLU A 118 -2.33 -20.03 -21.47
C GLU A 118 -2.30 -18.63 -22.14
N LEU A 119 -1.16 -18.23 -22.71
CA LEU A 119 -1.10 -17.09 -23.62
C LEU A 119 -1.67 -17.53 -24.98
N ILE A 120 -2.96 -17.25 -25.20
CA ILE A 120 -3.67 -17.51 -26.46
C ILE A 120 -3.48 -16.34 -27.42
#